data_AF-A0A9P0EB33-F1
#
_entry.id   AF-A0A9P0EB33-F1
#
_cell.length_a   1.000
_cell.length_b   1.000
_cell.length_c   1.000
_cell.angle_alpha   90.00
_cell.angle_beta   90.00
_cell.angle_gamma   90.00
#
_symmetry.space_group_name_H-M   'P 1'
#
loop_
_entity.id
_entity.type
_entity.pdbx_description
1 polymer ?
#
loop_
_entity_poly.entity_id
_entity_poly.type
_entity_poly.pdbx_seq_one_letter_code
_entity_poly.pdbx_strand_id
1 'polypeptide(L)'
;MMTEQGFPVNHTTTTTVTTSNTTVQTDIRYDPLYIRSVPGILKCVEIVLNLLVFLSASFSKFSHVAHMSFTSLICGFGFWVTGILLGCYAFHVVEKFYRIPWLKFELIYTGIWAFFLMIGSTFCAAYMGSGAVFGVVSFFGYINMIAYAYDCFLKFKSIQNGEIAQGERIKTTSTVTSPSAY
;
A
#
# COMPACT_ATOMS: atom_id res chain seq x y z
N MET A 1 -50.01 55.52 17.45
CA MET A 1 -49.20 55.09 16.29
C MET A 1 -48.03 54.29 16.83
N MET A 2 -48.10 52.95 16.78
CA MET A 2 -47.00 52.05 17.16
C MET A 2 -46.25 51.68 15.88
N THR A 3 -44.97 52.01 15.82
CA THR A 3 -44.08 51.67 14.69
C THR A 3 -43.62 50.22 14.86
N GLU A 4 -44.06 49.36 13.95
CA GLU A 4 -43.62 47.98 13.81
C GLU A 4 -42.14 47.95 13.45
N GLN A 5 -41.29 47.54 14.40
CA GLN A 5 -39.85 47.44 14.22
C GLN A 5 -39.57 46.17 13.42
N GLY A 6 -39.61 46.29 12.09
CA GLY A 6 -39.41 45.19 11.15
C GLY A 6 -38.04 44.53 11.35
N PHE A 7 -38.04 43.28 11.79
CA PHE A 7 -36.85 42.43 11.76
C PHE A 7 -36.46 42.17 10.30
N PRO A 8 -35.17 42.21 9.92
CA PRO A 8 -34.74 41.87 8.58
C PRO A 8 -34.94 40.36 8.34
N VAL A 9 -36.04 40.02 7.66
CA VAL A 9 -36.33 38.66 7.18
C VAL A 9 -35.48 38.39 5.95
N ASN A 10 -34.20 38.08 6.15
CA ASN A 10 -33.34 37.50 5.13
C ASN A 10 -32.38 36.52 5.81
N HIS A 11 -32.86 35.31 6.07
CA HIS A 11 -31.98 34.20 6.43
C HIS A 11 -31.36 33.64 5.14
N THR A 12 -30.13 34.05 4.84
CA THR A 12 -29.33 33.42 3.79
C THR A 12 -28.80 32.08 4.29
N THR A 13 -29.51 30.99 4.01
CA THR A 13 -29.01 29.63 4.28
C THR A 13 -27.98 29.27 3.21
N THR A 14 -26.69 29.38 3.56
CA THR A 14 -25.59 28.95 2.69
C THR A 14 -25.37 27.45 2.89
N THR A 15 -25.85 26.62 1.95
CA THR A 15 -25.57 25.19 1.96
C THR A 15 -24.29 24.91 1.17
N THR A 16 -23.18 24.70 1.86
CA THR A 16 -21.92 24.28 1.23
C THR A 16 -21.99 22.80 0.85
N VAL A 17 -22.37 22.50 -0.38
CA VAL A 17 -22.31 21.13 -0.92
C VAL A 17 -20.87 20.85 -1.34
N THR A 18 -20.14 20.08 -0.52
CA THR A 18 -18.80 19.62 -0.88
C THR A 18 -18.93 18.38 -1.76
N THR A 19 -18.99 18.57 -3.07
CA THR A 19 -18.99 17.48 -4.05
C THR A 19 -17.55 17.03 -4.30
N SER A 20 -17.12 15.92 -3.69
CA SER A 20 -15.81 15.33 -3.95
C SER A 20 -15.82 14.54 -5.27
N ASN A 21 -15.63 15.22 -6.40
CA ASN A 21 -15.42 14.53 -7.69
C ASN A 21 -13.96 14.04 -7.76
N THR A 22 -13.78 12.72 -7.90
CA THR A 22 -12.44 12.13 -8.07
C THR A 22 -12.16 12.05 -9.56
N THR A 23 -11.43 13.02 -10.13
CA THR A 23 -10.98 12.96 -11.52
C THR A 23 -9.60 12.33 -11.56
N VAL A 24 -9.54 11.01 -11.72
CA VAL A 24 -8.29 10.29 -11.99
C VAL A 24 -7.95 10.52 -13.46
N GLN A 25 -6.80 11.12 -13.77
CA GLN A 25 -6.36 11.21 -15.16
C GLN A 25 -6.03 9.80 -15.66
N THR A 26 -6.82 9.28 -16.59
CA THR A 26 -6.68 7.91 -17.10
C THR A 26 -5.64 7.79 -18.22
N ASP A 27 -4.57 8.59 -18.18
CA ASP A 27 -3.52 8.50 -19.19
C ASP A 27 -2.48 7.47 -18.75
N ILE A 28 -2.32 6.43 -19.58
CA ILE A 28 -1.31 5.38 -19.36
C ILE A 28 0.05 6.01 -19.68
N ARG A 29 0.66 6.63 -18.67
CA ARG A 29 2.02 7.16 -18.78
C ARG A 29 2.94 6.38 -17.86
N TYR A 30 4.04 5.90 -18.43
CA TYR A 30 5.15 5.35 -17.66
C TYR A 30 5.75 6.52 -16.87
N ASP A 31 5.48 6.55 -15.56
CA ASP A 31 6.08 7.56 -14.69
C ASP A 31 7.16 6.95 -13.81
N PRO A 32 8.45 7.11 -14.18
CA PRO A 32 9.56 6.66 -13.34
C PRO A 32 9.61 7.40 -11.99
N LEU A 33 8.87 8.50 -11.80
CA LEU A 33 8.76 9.19 -10.51
C LEU A 33 8.05 8.33 -9.45
N TYR A 34 7.19 7.38 -9.83
CA TYR A 34 6.51 6.50 -8.86
C TYR A 34 7.49 5.56 -8.14
N ILE A 35 8.52 5.06 -8.85
CA ILE A 35 9.58 4.23 -8.25
C ILE A 35 10.36 5.03 -7.18
N ARG A 36 10.38 6.35 -7.32
CA ARG A 36 11.07 7.27 -6.40
C ARG A 36 10.18 7.76 -5.25
N SER A 37 8.90 7.41 -5.24
CA SER A 37 7.99 7.68 -4.14
C SER A 37 8.29 6.76 -2.94
N VAL A 38 7.92 7.20 -1.73
CA VAL A 38 8.07 6.40 -0.50
C VAL A 38 7.52 4.97 -0.65
N PRO A 39 6.28 4.74 -1.15
CA PRO A 39 5.77 3.38 -1.33
C PRO A 39 6.48 2.60 -2.45
N GLY A 40 6.99 3.27 -3.49
CA GLY A 40 7.77 2.64 -4.55
C GLY A 40 9.11 2.11 -4.05
N ILE A 41 9.84 2.91 -3.26
CA ILE A 41 11.13 2.52 -2.69
C ILE A 41 10.97 1.33 -1.74
N LEU A 42 9.94 1.33 -0.89
CA LEU A 42 9.67 0.20 0.01
C LEU A 42 9.47 -1.10 -0.77
N LYS A 43 8.62 -1.09 -1.81
CA LYS A 43 8.40 -2.26 -2.67
C LYS A 43 9.70 -2.74 -3.33
N CYS A 44 10.55 -1.83 -3.78
CA CYS A 44 11.86 -2.19 -4.33
C CYS A 44 12.76 -2.89 -3.28
N VAL A 45 12.79 -2.36 -2.05
CA VAL A 45 13.55 -2.97 -0.95
C VAL A 45 13.01 -4.37 -0.62
N GLU A 46 11.69 -4.54 -0.54
CA GLU A 46 11.05 -5.84 -0.33
C GLU A 46 11.37 -6.85 -1.43
N ILE A 47 11.37 -6.42 -2.70
CA ILE A 47 11.73 -7.27 -3.85
C ILE A 47 13.19 -7.74 -3.74
N VAL A 48 14.11 -6.83 -3.41
CA VAL A 48 15.53 -7.17 -3.26
C VAL A 48 15.75 -8.13 -2.10
N LEU A 49 15.09 -7.89 -0.96
CA LEU A 49 15.19 -8.75 0.22
C LEU A 49 14.57 -10.13 -0.03
N ASN A 50 13.40 -10.22 -0.66
CA ASN A 50 12.81 -11.49 -1.07
C ASN A 50 13.73 -12.26 -2.03
N LEU A 51 14.36 -11.57 -2.99
CA LEU A 51 15.30 -12.18 -3.93
C LEU A 51 16.55 -12.72 -3.20
N LEU A 52 17.10 -11.97 -2.25
CA LEU A 52 18.26 -12.42 -1.47
C LEU A 52 17.94 -13.67 -0.64
N VAL A 53 16.78 -13.70 0.03
CA VAL A 53 16.34 -14.87 0.80
C VAL A 53 16.04 -16.06 -0.12
N PHE A 54 15.41 -15.82 -1.26
CA PHE A 54 15.14 -16.85 -2.26
C PHE A 54 16.44 -17.44 -2.83
N LEU A 55 17.37 -16.59 -3.26
CA LEU A 55 18.64 -17.00 -3.87
C LEU A 55 19.53 -17.77 -2.89
N SER A 56 19.58 -17.32 -1.64
CA SER A 56 20.33 -18.01 -0.57
C SER A 56 19.72 -19.36 -0.23
N ALA A 57 18.40 -19.52 -0.27
CA ALA A 57 17.74 -20.81 -0.11
C ALA A 57 17.93 -21.74 -1.32
N SER A 58 17.85 -21.22 -2.55
CA SER A 58 17.95 -22.01 -3.79
C SER A 58 19.35 -22.54 -4.09
N PHE A 59 20.41 -21.76 -3.80
CA PHE A 59 21.79 -22.24 -4.01
C PHE A 59 22.32 -23.12 -2.87
N SER A 60 21.53 -23.34 -1.82
CA SER A 60 21.92 -24.18 -0.69
C SER A 60 21.75 -25.66 -1.01
N LYS A 61 22.75 -26.48 -0.64
CA LYS A 61 22.66 -27.96 -0.71
C LYS A 61 21.50 -28.53 0.12
N PHE A 62 20.97 -27.75 1.07
CA PHE A 62 19.84 -28.10 1.92
C PHE A 62 18.48 -27.69 1.34
N SER A 63 18.39 -27.37 0.04
CA SER A 63 17.14 -26.94 -0.62
C SER A 63 15.98 -27.95 -0.48
N HIS A 64 16.26 -29.23 -0.22
CA HIS A 64 15.26 -30.28 0.01
C HIS A 64 14.72 -30.33 1.44
N VAL A 65 15.31 -29.57 2.37
CA VAL A 65 14.80 -29.48 3.75
C VAL A 65 13.52 -28.64 3.73
N ALA A 66 12.42 -29.22 4.22
CA ALA A 66 11.09 -28.60 4.20
C ALA A 66 11.06 -27.14 4.71
N HIS A 67 11.88 -26.82 5.72
CA HIS A 67 12.02 -25.46 6.27
C HIS A 67 12.57 -24.43 5.26
N MET A 68 13.59 -24.81 4.48
CA MET A 68 14.14 -23.94 3.42
C MET A 68 13.19 -23.87 2.24
N SER A 69 12.55 -24.97 1.86
CA SER A 69 11.59 -24.99 0.76
C SER A 69 10.38 -24.10 1.07
N PHE A 70 9.84 -24.15 2.30
CA PHE A 70 8.74 -23.29 2.72
C PHE A 70 9.10 -21.80 2.66
N THR A 71 10.25 -21.43 3.21
CA THR A 71 10.73 -20.04 3.21
C THR A 71 11.05 -19.55 1.79
N SER A 72 11.61 -20.41 0.95
CA SER A 72 11.88 -20.14 -0.47
C SER A 72 10.58 -19.93 -1.27
N LEU A 73 9.55 -20.74 -1.04
CA LEU A 73 8.25 -20.55 -1.69
C LEU A 73 7.61 -19.21 -1.29
N ILE A 74 7.61 -18.87 0.01
CA ILE A 74 7.09 -17.57 0.47
C ILE A 74 7.88 -16.41 -0.15
N CYS A 75 9.20 -16.47 -0.18
CA CYS A 75 9.98 -15.38 -0.77
C CYS A 75 9.82 -15.31 -2.30
N GLY A 76 9.69 -16.46 -2.97
CA GLY A 76 9.44 -16.53 -4.41
C GLY A 76 8.08 -15.96 -4.79
N PHE A 77 7.00 -16.36 -4.10
CA PHE A 77 5.68 -15.76 -4.29
C PHE A 77 5.66 -14.28 -3.92
N GLY A 78 6.38 -13.88 -2.87
CA GLY A 78 6.48 -12.48 -2.43
C GLY A 78 7.12 -11.60 -3.49
N PHE A 79 8.22 -12.10 -4.08
CA PHE A 79 8.92 -11.47 -5.20
C PHE A 79 8.00 -11.28 -6.41
N TRP A 80 7.32 -12.34 -6.85
CA TRP A 80 6.43 -12.26 -8.03
C TRP A 80 5.23 -11.34 -7.77
N VAL A 81 4.56 -11.48 -6.64
CA VAL A 81 3.37 -10.68 -6.32
C VAL A 81 3.73 -9.21 -6.14
N THR A 82 4.79 -8.90 -5.39
CA THR A 82 5.25 -7.51 -5.19
C THR A 82 5.80 -6.90 -6.48
N GLY A 83 6.48 -7.70 -7.31
CA GLY A 83 6.96 -7.28 -8.62
C GLY A 83 5.83 -6.97 -9.61
N ILE A 84 4.80 -7.81 -9.67
CA ILE A 84 3.60 -7.55 -10.49
C ILE A 84 2.86 -6.32 -9.98
N LEU A 85 2.70 -6.17 -8.66
CA LEU A 85 2.12 -4.96 -8.05
C LEU A 85 2.91 -3.72 -8.44
N LEU A 86 4.24 -3.74 -8.31
CA LEU A 86 5.10 -2.61 -8.72
C LEU A 86 4.92 -2.29 -10.21
N GLY A 87 4.82 -3.30 -11.07
CA GLY A 87 4.50 -3.13 -12.49
C GLY A 87 3.14 -2.47 -12.73
N CYS A 88 2.07 -2.96 -12.09
CA CYS A 88 0.74 -2.37 -12.19
C CYS A 88 0.69 -0.90 -11.75
N TYR A 89 1.43 -0.56 -10.70
CA TYR A 89 1.57 0.81 -10.22
C TYR A 89 2.42 1.70 -11.15
N ALA A 90 3.51 1.16 -11.71
CA ALA A 90 4.38 1.88 -12.66
C ALA A 90 3.70 2.20 -14.00
N PHE A 91 2.77 1.35 -14.43
CA PHE A 91 1.96 1.55 -15.64
C PHE A 91 0.62 2.27 -15.40
N HIS A 92 0.38 2.80 -14.19
CA HIS A 92 -0.90 3.44 -13.81
C HIS A 92 -2.14 2.56 -14.11
N VAL A 93 -2.02 1.23 -14.10
CA VAL A 93 -3.15 0.29 -14.26
C VAL A 93 -4.11 0.41 -13.07
N VAL A 94 -3.57 0.78 -11.91
CA VAL A 94 -4.32 1.07 -10.66
C VAL A 94 -5.34 2.20 -10.87
N GLU A 95 -5.00 3.21 -11.67
CA GLU A 95 -5.87 4.36 -11.97
C GLU A 95 -7.04 3.99 -12.90
N LYS A 96 -6.81 3.07 -13.85
CA LYS A 96 -7.88 2.51 -14.70
C LYS A 96 -8.91 1.73 -13.88
N PHE A 97 -8.49 1.11 -12.78
CA PHE A 97 -9.34 0.33 -11.88
C PHE A 97 -9.61 1.06 -10.55
N TYR A 98 -9.95 2.35 -10.60
CA TYR A 98 -10.30 3.18 -9.42
C TYR A 98 -11.47 2.62 -8.57
N ARG A 99 -12.28 1.71 -9.12
CA ARG A 99 -13.38 1.06 -8.40
C ARG A 99 -12.90 0.02 -7.38
N ILE A 100 -11.67 -0.49 -7.53
CA ILE A 100 -11.10 -1.50 -6.63
C ILE A 100 -10.39 -0.76 -5.48
N PRO A 101 -10.69 -1.06 -4.20
CA PRO A 101 -9.99 -0.47 -3.06
C PRO A 101 -8.58 -1.08 -2.91
N TRP A 102 -7.67 -0.72 -3.82
CA TRP A 102 -6.29 -1.22 -3.89
C TRP A 102 -5.54 -1.09 -2.56
N LEU A 103 -5.69 0.04 -1.88
CA LEU A 103 -5.04 0.30 -0.59
C LEU A 103 -5.41 -0.75 0.49
N LYS A 104 -6.66 -1.22 0.50
CA LYS A 104 -7.12 -2.27 1.44
C LYS A 104 -6.55 -3.64 1.09
N PHE A 105 -6.53 -3.96 -0.21
CA PHE A 105 -5.96 -5.22 -0.69
C PHE A 105 -4.47 -5.30 -0.36
N GLU A 106 -3.73 -4.22 -0.58
CA GLU A 106 -2.31 -4.16 -0.25
C GLU A 106 -2.02 -4.23 1.25
N LEU A 107 -2.85 -3.60 2.08
CA LEU A 107 -2.73 -3.72 3.54
C LEU A 107 -2.84 -5.20 3.97
N ILE A 108 -3.86 -5.90 3.47
CA ILE A 108 -4.08 -7.31 3.80
C ILE A 108 -2.89 -8.16 3.30
N TYR A 109 -2.43 -7.92 2.07
CA TYR A 109 -1.29 -8.61 1.49
C TYR A 109 -0.03 -8.44 2.34
N THR A 110 0.37 -7.19 2.60
CA THR A 110 1.59 -6.87 3.38
C THR A 110 1.52 -7.42 4.82
N GLY A 111 0.36 -7.37 5.47
CA GLY A 111 0.16 -7.95 6.80
C GLY A 111 0.28 -9.47 6.83
N ILE A 112 -0.35 -10.17 5.88
CA ILE A 112 -0.24 -11.64 5.76
C ILE A 112 1.21 -12.04 5.45
N TRP A 113 1.88 -11.29 4.57
CA TRP A 113 3.27 -11.59 4.20
C TRP A 113 4.25 -11.39 5.34
N ALA A 114 4.09 -10.32 6.13
CA ALA A 114 4.89 -10.11 7.33
C ALA A 114 4.78 -11.29 8.31
N PHE A 115 3.57 -11.83 8.51
CA PHE A 115 3.35 -12.99 9.38
C PHE A 115 4.01 -14.26 8.83
N PHE A 116 3.90 -14.53 7.53
CA PHE A 116 4.59 -15.67 6.91
C PHE A 116 6.11 -15.54 6.95
N LEU A 117 6.66 -14.34 6.74
CA LEU A 117 8.09 -14.08 6.88
C LEU A 117 8.56 -14.26 8.33
N MET A 118 7.75 -13.87 9.32
CA MET A 118 8.05 -14.11 10.73
C MET A 118 8.16 -15.61 11.05
N ILE A 119 7.19 -16.42 10.59
CA ILE A 119 7.18 -17.87 10.79
C ILE A 119 8.37 -18.52 10.07
N GLY A 120 8.57 -18.19 8.78
CA GLY A 120 9.67 -18.73 7.98
C GLY A 120 11.04 -18.42 8.58
N SER A 121 11.26 -17.18 9.02
CA SER A 121 12.52 -16.75 9.64
C SER A 121 12.75 -17.47 10.97
N THR A 122 11.71 -17.67 11.78
CA THR A 122 11.80 -18.37 13.07
C THR A 122 12.12 -19.86 12.88
N PHE A 123 11.52 -20.50 11.88
CA PHE A 123 11.88 -21.88 11.52
C PHE A 123 13.34 -21.99 11.09
N CYS A 124 13.85 -21.06 10.26
CA CYS A 124 15.26 -21.07 9.86
C CYS A 124 16.20 -20.76 11.04
N ALA A 125 15.80 -19.88 11.97
CA ALA A 125 16.60 -19.53 13.14
C ALA A 125 16.82 -20.71 14.08
N ALA A 126 15.82 -21.61 14.23
CA ALA A 126 15.93 -22.82 15.04
C ALA A 126 17.03 -23.79 14.54
N TYR A 127 17.36 -23.75 13.24
CA TYR A 127 18.36 -24.63 12.61
C TYR A 127 19.67 -23.91 12.25
N MET A 128 19.93 -22.75 12.87
CA MET A 128 21.14 -21.95 12.63
C MET A 128 22.45 -22.72 12.89
N GLY A 129 22.42 -23.72 13.77
CA GLY A 129 23.57 -24.61 14.04
C GLY A 129 23.92 -25.59 12.92
N SER A 130 23.01 -25.85 11.98
CA SER A 130 23.20 -26.83 10.91
C SER A 130 23.96 -26.28 9.69
N GLY A 131 24.06 -24.96 9.55
CA GLY A 131 24.80 -24.33 8.47
C GLY A 131 24.60 -22.83 8.39
N ALA A 132 25.65 -22.12 7.96
CA ALA A 132 25.66 -20.65 7.86
C ALA A 132 24.51 -20.08 7.01
N VAL A 133 24.02 -20.85 6.03
CA VAL A 133 22.89 -20.47 5.17
C VAL A 133 21.62 -20.20 5.98
N PHE A 134 21.34 -21.01 7.01
CA PHE A 134 20.16 -20.81 7.86
C PHE A 134 20.22 -19.50 8.64
N GLY A 135 21.42 -19.07 9.05
CA GLY A 135 21.64 -17.77 9.68
C GLY A 135 21.41 -16.61 8.71
N VAL A 136 21.91 -16.72 7.48
CA VAL A 136 21.73 -15.69 6.44
C VAL A 136 20.24 -15.54 6.07
N VAL A 137 19.56 -16.66 5.81
CA VAL A 137 18.14 -16.70 5.46
C VAL A 137 17.27 -16.12 6.59
N SER A 138 17.52 -16.48 7.84
CA SER A 138 16.76 -15.96 8.98
C SER A 138 17.02 -14.47 9.23
N PHE A 139 18.28 -14.03 9.13
CA PHE A 139 18.63 -12.61 9.29
C PHE A 139 17.96 -11.72 8.24
N PHE A 140 18.14 -12.04 6.96
CA PHE A 140 17.51 -11.26 5.88
C PHE A 140 15.98 -11.43 5.89
N GLY A 141 15.46 -12.59 6.30
CA GLY A 141 14.03 -12.82 6.48
C GLY A 141 13.40 -11.92 7.56
N TYR A 142 14.07 -11.71 8.70
CA TYR A 142 13.62 -10.78 9.72
C TYR A 142 13.67 -9.32 9.27
N ILE A 143 14.71 -8.92 8.54
CA ILE A 143 14.78 -7.57 7.94
C ILE A 143 13.62 -7.36 6.96
N ASN A 144 13.35 -8.37 6.13
CA ASN A 144 12.23 -8.33 5.18
C ASN A 144 10.88 -8.24 5.91
N MET A 145 10.70 -9.00 6.99
CA MET A 145 9.51 -8.90 7.84
C MET A 145 9.30 -7.47 8.36
N ILE A 146 10.36 -6.80 8.83
CA ILE A 146 10.28 -5.42 9.30
C ILE A 146 9.92 -4.47 8.16
N ALA A 147 10.47 -4.67 6.96
CA ALA A 147 10.12 -3.87 5.78
C ALA A 147 8.62 -3.98 5.44
N TYR A 148 8.10 -5.20 5.35
CA TYR A 148 6.66 -5.46 5.12
C TYR A 148 5.76 -4.93 6.24
N ALA A 149 6.22 -5.03 7.50
CA ALA A 149 5.49 -4.50 8.65
C ALA A 149 5.43 -2.96 8.62
N TYR A 150 6.54 -2.31 8.26
CA TYR A 150 6.59 -0.86 8.10
C TYR A 150 5.70 -0.39 6.93
N ASP A 151 5.71 -1.12 5.81
CA ASP A 151 4.81 -0.85 4.67
C ASP A 151 3.34 -0.97 5.07
N CYS A 152 2.99 -2.02 5.82
CA CYS A 152 1.65 -2.21 6.38
C CYS A 152 1.24 -1.03 7.29
N PHE A 153 2.13 -0.57 8.16
CA PHE A 153 1.86 0.57 9.05
C PHE A 153 1.62 1.87 8.27
N LEU A 154 2.45 2.16 7.26
CA LEU A 154 2.26 3.32 6.40
C LEU A 154 0.91 3.27 5.67
N LYS A 155 0.55 2.12 5.10
CA LYS A 155 -0.76 1.95 4.45
C LYS A 155 -1.93 2.06 5.41
N PHE A 156 -1.79 1.54 6.63
CA PHE A 156 -2.80 1.70 7.67
C PHE A 156 -3.03 3.16 8.02
N LYS A 157 -1.95 3.94 8.16
CA LYS A 157 -2.01 5.38 8.38
C LYS A 157 -2.66 6.12 7.20
N SER A 158 -2.31 5.77 5.96
CA SER A 158 -2.94 6.35 4.76
C SER A 158 -4.44 6.03 4.66
N ILE A 159 -4.87 4.82 5.07
CA ILE A 159 -6.30 4.46 5.15
C ILE A 159 -7.02 5.32 6.20
N GLN A 160 -6.41 5.53 7.37
CA GLN A 160 -6.98 6.40 8.41
C GLN A 160 -7.08 7.87 7.97
N ASN A 161 -6.10 8.34 7.20
CA ASN A 161 -6.10 9.69 6.62
C ASN A 161 -7.10 9.84 5.45
N GLY A 162 -7.69 8.75 4.96
CA GLY A 162 -8.58 8.76 3.80
C GLY A 162 -7.86 9.08 2.47
N GLU A 163 -6.55 8.82 2.42
CA GLU A 163 -5.72 8.99 1.23
C GLU A 163 -6.10 7.95 0.17
N ILE A 164 -6.01 8.33 -1.10
CA ILE A 164 -6.22 7.43 -2.24
C ILE A 164 -4.89 6.79 -2.64
N ALA A 165 -4.92 5.53 -3.10
CA ALA A 165 -3.73 4.73 -3.39
C ALA A 165 -2.81 5.36 -4.46
N GLN A 166 -3.38 6.14 -5.37
CA GLN A 166 -2.70 6.91 -6.41
C GLN A 166 -3.68 7.94 -7.00
N GLY A 167 -3.19 9.07 -7.48
CA GLY A 167 -3.98 10.18 -8.02
C GLY A 167 -4.25 11.31 -7.02
N GLU A 168 -4.60 12.49 -7.52
CA GLU A 168 -4.96 13.65 -6.70
C GLU A 168 -6.48 13.75 -6.54
N ARG A 169 -6.98 13.83 -5.30
CA ARG A 169 -8.36 14.24 -5.06
C ARG A 169 -8.44 15.74 -5.26
N ILE A 170 -8.73 16.18 -6.48
CA ILE A 170 -9.14 17.57 -6.70
C ILE A 170 -10.51 17.73 -6.02
N LYS A 171 -10.51 18.28 -4.81
CA LYS A 171 -11.73 18.71 -4.13
C LYS A 171 -12.24 19.96 -4.84
N THR A 172 -13.04 19.80 -5.88
CA THR A 172 -13.76 20.93 -6.47
C THR A 172 -14.91 21.32 -5.56
N THR A 173 -14.67 22.30 -4.69
CA THR A 173 -15.74 22.91 -3.88
C THR A 173 -16.61 23.76 -4.80
N SER A 174 -17.77 23.24 -5.21
CA SER A 174 -18.79 24.03 -5.89
C SER A 174 -19.70 24.70 -4.86
N THR A 175 -19.52 26.00 -4.64
CA THR A 175 -20.46 26.80 -3.84
C THR A 175 -21.73 27.04 -4.67
N VAL A 176 -22.82 26.34 -4.35
CA VAL A 176 -24.13 26.58 -4.98
C VAL A 176 -24.90 27.57 -4.12
N THR A 177 -25.12 28.78 -4.62
CA THR A 177 -26.02 29.76 -4.00
C THR A 177 -27.40 29.61 -4.62
N SER A 178 -28.35 28.99 -3.91
CA SER A 178 -29.76 28.96 -4.34
C SER A 178 -30.45 30.28 -3.98
N PRO A 179 -31.12 30.97 -4.92
CA PRO A 179 -32.02 32.05 -4.56
C PRO A 179 -33.18 31.48 -3.73
N SER A 180 -33.58 32.18 -2.66
CA SER A 180 -34.75 31.80 -1.85
C SER A 180 -36.00 31.79 -2.72
N ALA A 181 -36.72 30.66 -2.74
CA ALA A 181 -38.02 30.58 -3.39
C ALA A 181 -39.01 31.53 -2.72
N TYR A 182 -39.71 32.32 -3.55
CA TYR A 182 -40.78 33.26 -3.17
C TYR A 182 -42.02 32.55 -2.64
#